data_AF-A0A354C2M7-F1
#
_entry.id   AF-A0A354C2M7-F1
#
_cell.length_a   1.000
_cell.length_b   1.000
_cell.length_c   1.000
_cell.angle_alpha   90.00
_cell.angle_beta   90.00
_cell.angle_gamma   90.00
#
_symmetry.space_group_name_H-M   'P 1'
#
loop_
_entity.id
_entity.type
_entity.pdbx_description
1 polymer ?
#
loop_
_entity_poly.entity_id
_entity_poly.type
_entity_poly.pdbx_seq_one_letter_code
_entity_poly.pdbx_strand_id
1 'polypeptide(L)' 'MADQIEKRYYAHTKEGRPPEEWQALDEHLKSVAAMALLFADSFNAGDWAYLAGLWHDLGK' A
#
# COMPACT_ATOMS: atom_id res chain seq x y z
N MET A 1 16.44 -15.83 -20.45
CA MET A 1 16.15 -15.16 -19.17
C MET A 1 14.68 -14.81 -19.22
N ALA A 2 13.85 -15.44 -18.39
CA ALA A 2 12.41 -15.25 -18.44
C ALA A 2 12.10 -13.80 -18.07
N ASP A 3 11.47 -13.10 -18.98
CA ASP A 3 10.87 -11.78 -18.78
C ASP A 3 9.77 -11.95 -17.73
N GLN A 4 10.12 -11.70 -16.47
CA GLN A 4 9.15 -11.63 -15.37
C GLN A 4 8.38 -10.34 -15.60
N ILE A 5 7.31 -10.40 -16.39
CA ILE A 5 6.35 -9.30 -16.47
C ILE A 5 5.80 -9.13 -15.05
N GLU A 6 6.30 -8.12 -14.33
CA GLU A 6 5.82 -7.78 -12.99
C GLU A 6 4.31 -7.58 -13.06
N LYS A 7 3.58 -8.51 -12.45
CA LYS A 7 2.13 -8.41 -12.35
C LYS A 7 1.82 -7.23 -11.43
N ARG A 8 1.35 -6.13 -12.00
CA ARG A 8 1.04 -4.91 -11.25
C ARG A 8 -0.33 -5.05 -10.58
N TYR A 9 -0.35 -4.96 -9.26
CA TYR A 9 -1.56 -4.95 -8.44
C TYR A 9 -1.95 -3.52 -8.09
N TYR A 10 -3.24 -3.27 -7.91
CA TYR A 10 -3.79 -1.94 -7.63
C TYR A 10 -4.68 -1.98 -6.39
N ALA A 11 -4.49 -1.03 -5.47
CA ALA A 11 -5.37 -0.89 -4.31
C ALA A 11 -6.68 -0.19 -4.67
N HIS A 12 -6.61 0.79 -5.58
CA HIS A 12 -7.73 1.59 -6.04
C HIS A 12 -7.67 1.79 -7.55
N THR A 13 -8.79 1.51 -8.22
CA THR A 13 -9.00 1.86 -9.63
C THR A 13 -9.89 3.09 -9.74
N LYS A 14 -9.87 3.74 -10.89
CA LYS A 14 -10.74 4.88 -11.20
C LYS A 14 -11.57 4.53 -12.44
N GLU A 15 -12.89 4.52 -12.28
CA GLU A 15 -13.81 4.20 -13.38
C GLU A 15 -13.65 5.21 -14.53
N GLY A 16 -13.63 4.71 -15.77
CA GLY A 16 -13.43 5.52 -16.97
C GLY A 16 -12.04 6.14 -17.11
N ARG A 17 -11.08 5.81 -16.23
CA ARG A 17 -9.69 6.29 -16.29
C ARG A 17 -8.73 5.15 -16.57
N PRO A 18 -7.59 5.43 -17.24
CA PRO A 18 -6.65 4.39 -17.60
C PRO A 18 -5.79 3.97 -16.38
N PRO A 19 -5.13 2.79 -16.42
CA PRO A 19 -4.38 2.24 -15.28
C PRO A 19 -3.26 3.12 -14.73
N GLU A 20 -2.72 4.05 -15.53
CA GLU A 20 -1.69 5.01 -15.10
C GLU A 20 -2.22 6.00 -14.05
N GLU A 21 -3.54 6.19 -14.00
CA GLU A 21 -4.20 7.01 -12.97
C GLU A 21 -4.66 6.20 -11.75
N TRP A 22 -4.52 4.87 -11.77
CA TRP A 22 -4.87 3.98 -10.66
C TRP A 22 -3.75 3.95 -9.63
N GLN A 23 -4.12 3.69 -8.38
CA GLN A 23 -3.13 3.62 -7.31
C GLN A 23 -2.56 2.20 -7.21
N ALA A 24 -1.23 2.09 -7.33
CA ALA A 24 -0.54 0.81 -7.17
C ALA A 24 -0.70 0.29 -5.73
N LEU A 25 -0.83 -1.02 -5.57
CA LEU A 25 -1.04 -1.64 -4.26
C LEU A 25 0.15 -1.38 -3.32
N ASP A 26 1.38 -1.50 -3.81
CA ASP A 26 2.57 -1.28 -2.98
C ASP A 26 2.71 0.19 -2.53
N GLU A 27 2.41 1.15 -3.41
CA GLU A 27 2.34 2.58 -3.09
C GLU A 27 1.30 2.84 -2.00
N HIS A 28 0.11 2.27 -2.15
CA HIS A 28 -0.97 2.38 -1.17
C HIS A 28 -0.56 1.85 0.20
N LEU A 29 -0.08 0.59 0.25
CA LEU A 29 0.31 -0.07 1.50
C LEU A 29 1.42 0.71 2.23
N LYS A 30 2.46 1.17 1.51
CA LYS A 30 3.55 1.98 2.09
C LYS A 30 3.04 3.32 2.62
N SER A 31 2.16 3.99 1.88
CA SER A 31 1.60 5.29 2.28
C SER A 31 0.73 5.16 3.54
N VAL A 32 -0.13 4.14 3.59
CA VAL A 32 -0.97 3.85 4.77
C VAL A 32 -0.11 3.46 5.97
N ALA A 33 0.89 2.60 5.79
CA ALA A 33 1.83 2.21 6.84
C ALA A 33 2.56 3.42 7.45
N ALA A 34 3.06 4.34 6.60
CA ALA A 34 3.73 5.55 7.06
C ALA A 34 2.80 6.47 7.86
N MET A 35 1.54 6.66 7.42
CA MET A 35 0.56 7.43 8.20
C MET A 35 0.22 6.75 9.52
N ALA A 36 0.00 5.43 9.51
CA ALA A 36 -0.32 4.66 10.72
C ALA A 36 0.79 4.76 11.77
N LEU A 37 2.06 4.69 11.34
CA LEU A 37 3.21 4.96 12.20
C LEU A 37 3.09 6.32 12.87
N LEU A 38 2.94 7.40 12.09
CA LEU A 38 2.91 8.77 12.61
C LEU A 38 1.79 8.97 13.65
N PHE A 39 0.64 8.33 13.45
CA PHE A 39 -0.45 8.39 14.43
C PHE A 39 -0.15 7.63 15.72
N ALA A 40 0.49 6.46 15.62
CA ALA A 40 0.77 5.59 16.76
C ALA A 40 2.07 5.92 17.50
N ASP A 41 2.93 6.75 16.92
CA ASP A 41 4.26 7.08 17.48
C ASP A 41 4.15 7.76 18.85
N SER A 42 3.13 8.60 19.05
CA SER A 42 2.82 9.21 20.36
C SER A 42 2.53 8.20 21.49
N PHE A 43 2.21 6.95 21.14
CA PHE A 43 1.99 5.84 22.06
C PHE A 43 3.18 4.88 22.13
N ASN A 44 4.32 5.23 21.51
CA ASN A 44 5.48 4.35 21.33
C ASN A 44 5.12 3.03 20.61
N ALA A 45 4.13 3.09 19.73
CA ALA A 45 3.58 1.95 18.98
C ALA A 45 3.72 2.13 17.46
N GLY A 46 4.56 3.06 17.01
CA GLY A 46 4.75 3.40 15.60
C GLY A 46 5.08 2.20 14.71
N ASP A 47 6.05 1.38 15.10
CA ASP A 47 6.46 0.19 14.33
C ASP A 47 5.34 -0.84 14.20
N TRP A 48 4.58 -1.06 15.27
CA TRP A 48 3.43 -1.97 15.26
C TRP A 48 2.34 -1.47 14.32
N ALA A 49 2.05 -0.17 14.35
CA ALA A 49 1.07 0.44 13.45
C ALA A 49 1.53 0.47 11.99
N TYR A 50 2.83 0.68 11.74
CA TYR A 50 3.42 0.57 10.41
C TYR A 50 3.19 -0.82 9.84
N LEU A 51 3.52 -1.87 10.60
CA LEU A 51 3.30 -3.25 10.17
C LEU A 51 1.80 -3.52 9.94
N ALA A 52 0.94 -3.13 10.88
CA ALA A 52 -0.50 -3.28 10.71
C ALA A 52 -1.02 -2.60 9.43
N GLY A 53 -0.57 -1.36 9.14
CA GLY A 53 -0.93 -0.63 7.93
C GLY A 53 -0.37 -1.23 6.65
N LEU A 54 0.86 -1.76 6.68
CA LEU A 54 1.51 -2.39 5.53
C LEU A 54 0.80 -3.67 5.09
N TRP A 55 0.23 -4.42 6.04
CA TRP A 55 -0.39 -5.71 5.77
C TRP A 55 -1.92 -5.67 5.71
N HIS A 56 -2.55 -4.52 5.97
CA HIS A 56 -4.01 -4.43 6.16
C HIS A 56 -4.84 -4.91 4.95
N ASP A 57 -4.31 -4.72 3.74
CA ASP A 57 -4.95 -5.03 2.46
C ASP A 57 -4.28 -6.24 1.77
N LEU A 58 -3.50 -7.04 2.51
CA LEU A 58 -2.93 -8.28 2.00
C LEU A 58 -4.05 -9.24 1.60
N GLY A 59 -4.19 -9.51 0.31
CA GLY A 59 -5.26 -10.35 -0.25
C GLY A 59 -6.04 -9.68 -1.37
N LYS A 60 -5.82 -8.38 -1.61
CA LYS A 60 -6.08 -7.73 -2.91
C LYS A 60 -5.04 -8.19 -3.95
#